data_AF-A0AAW6YGR7-F1
#
_entry.id   AF-A0AAW6YGR7-F1
#
_cell.length_a   1.000
_cell.length_b   1.000
_cell.length_c   1.000
_cell.angle_alpha   90.00
_cell.angle_beta   90.00
_cell.angle_gamma   90.00
#
_symmetry.space_group_name_H-M   'P 1'
#
loop_
_entity.id
_entity.type
_entity.pdbx_description
1 polymer ?
#
loop_
_entity_poly.entity_id
_entity_poly.type
_entity_poly.pdbx_seq_one_letter_code
_entity_poly.pdbx_strand_id
1 'polypeptide(L)'
;MKEDSVGKGYVSVITGSMKEGYKVTNTREPEKIKVEGKKTWNDKNNQDGKRPEEITINLLKNGTKIDSKVVKKSDDWKWKFE
;
A
#
# COMPACT_ATOMS: atom_id res chain seq x y z
N MET A 1 33.97 -16.94 5.63
CA MET A 1 33.59 -15.80 4.77
C MET A 1 32.73 -14.85 5.59
N LYS A 2 32.91 -13.54 5.43
CA LYS A 2 32.11 -12.51 6.08
C LYS A 2 31.71 -11.49 5.03
N GLU A 3 30.47 -11.05 5.05
CA GLU A 3 30.00 -9.88 4.29
C GLU A 3 29.94 -8.68 5.25
N ASP A 4 30.38 -7.51 4.79
CA ASP A 4 30.18 -6.27 5.53
C ASP A 4 28.72 -5.84 5.45
N SER A 5 28.24 -5.12 6.47
CA SER A 5 26.84 -4.70 6.51
C SER A 5 26.49 -3.81 5.32
N VAL A 6 25.44 -4.20 4.60
CA VAL A 6 24.96 -3.48 3.39
C VAL A 6 24.10 -2.25 3.76
N GLY A 7 23.61 -2.18 5.02
CA GLY A 7 22.80 -1.07 5.52
C GLY A 7 21.38 -1.01 4.93
N LYS A 8 20.68 0.11 5.13
CA LYS A 8 19.35 0.43 4.56
C LYS A 8 18.25 -0.63 4.78
N GLY A 9 18.35 -1.39 5.87
CA GLY A 9 17.38 -2.43 6.25
C GLY A 9 17.56 -3.78 5.56
N TYR A 10 18.71 -4.02 4.91
CA TYR A 10 19.02 -5.34 4.36
C TYR A 10 19.54 -6.31 5.43
N VAL A 11 19.11 -7.56 5.34
CA VAL A 11 19.59 -8.69 6.15
C VAL A 11 20.32 -9.67 5.24
N SER A 12 21.55 -10.00 5.60
CA SER A 12 22.44 -10.89 4.86
C SER A 12 22.40 -12.31 5.40
N VAL A 13 22.29 -13.29 4.50
CA VAL A 13 22.42 -14.72 4.82
C VAL A 13 23.48 -15.34 3.91
N ILE A 14 24.48 -15.98 4.50
CA ILE A 14 25.54 -16.70 3.78
C ILE A 14 25.28 -18.20 3.93
N THR A 15 25.23 -18.92 2.80
CA THR A 15 25.11 -20.38 2.76
C THR A 15 26.22 -21.00 1.90
N GLY A 16 26.36 -22.32 1.95
CA GLY A 16 27.36 -23.06 1.18
C GLY A 16 28.64 -23.35 1.96
N SER A 17 29.65 -23.85 1.24
CA SER A 17 30.88 -24.38 1.83
C SER A 17 32.09 -24.17 0.91
N MET A 18 33.30 -24.42 1.40
CA MET A 18 34.52 -24.30 0.57
C MET A 18 34.50 -25.21 -0.66
N LYS A 19 33.86 -26.39 -0.59
CA LYS A 19 33.76 -27.32 -1.73
C LYS A 19 32.67 -26.93 -2.73
N GLU A 20 31.57 -26.38 -2.25
CA GLU A 20 30.37 -26.10 -3.06
C GLU A 20 30.27 -24.63 -3.50
N GLY A 21 31.15 -23.78 -2.99
CA GLY A 21 31.06 -22.33 -3.12
C GLY A 21 30.13 -21.71 -2.07
N TYR A 22 30.36 -20.44 -1.79
CA TYR A 22 29.51 -19.66 -0.89
C TYR A 22 28.49 -18.85 -1.69
N LYS A 23 27.25 -18.79 -1.20
CA LYS A 23 26.19 -17.92 -1.71
C LYS A 23 25.81 -16.90 -0.65
N VAL A 24 25.82 -15.64 -1.03
CA VAL A 24 25.40 -14.52 -0.18
C VAL A 24 24.07 -13.99 -0.69
N THR A 25 23.06 -13.92 0.18
CA THR A 25 21.72 -13.41 -0.15
C THR A 25 21.38 -12.23 0.75
N ASN A 26 21.11 -11.08 0.13
CA ASN A 26 20.68 -9.86 0.81
C ASN A 26 19.18 -9.63 0.61
N THR A 27 18.41 -9.60 1.71
CA THR A 27 16.95 -9.47 1.67
C THR A 27 16.51 -8.20 2.40
N ARG A 28 15.54 -7.47 1.83
CA ARG A 28 14.88 -6.33 2.49
C ARG A 28 13.37 -6.41 2.29
N GLU A 29 12.62 -6.16 3.36
CA GLU A 29 11.17 -5.94 3.26
C GLU A 29 10.89 -4.47 2.87
N PRO A 30 10.15 -4.21 1.79
CA PRO A 30 9.77 -2.84 1.43
C PRO A 30 8.82 -2.23 2.47
N GLU A 31 8.99 -0.94 2.74
CA GLU A 31 8.03 -0.18 3.53
C GLU A 31 6.66 -0.14 2.86
N LYS A 32 5.61 -0.27 3.67
CA LYS A 32 4.21 -0.13 3.23
C LYS A 32 3.67 1.22 3.70
N ILE A 33 2.87 1.86 2.85
CA ILE A 33 2.18 3.10 3.19
C ILE A 33 0.68 2.83 3.31
N LYS A 34 0.03 3.53 4.23
CA LYS A 34 -1.43 3.53 4.37
C LYS A 34 -1.98 4.75 3.65
N VAL A 35 -2.99 4.55 2.81
CA VAL A 35 -3.68 5.64 2.09
C VAL A 35 -5.14 5.64 2.49
N GLU A 36 -5.57 6.66 3.21
CA GLU A 36 -6.95 6.78 3.70
C GLU A 36 -7.54 8.16 3.44
N GLY A 37 -8.87 8.24 3.49
CA GLY A 37 -9.57 9.50 3.28
C GLY A 37 -11.06 9.41 3.60
N LYS A 38 -11.72 10.56 3.47
CA LYS A 38 -13.16 10.71 3.67
C LYS A 38 -13.75 11.62 2.59
N LYS A 39 -14.95 11.29 2.11
CA LYS A 39 -15.73 12.15 1.24
C LYS A 39 -16.69 12.99 2.10
N THR A 40 -16.56 14.30 1.98
CA THR A 40 -17.53 15.26 2.52
C THR A 40 -18.44 15.74 1.40
N TRP A 41 -19.73 15.86 1.69
CA TRP A 41 -20.74 16.35 0.76
C TRP A 41 -21.21 17.73 1.19
N ASN A 42 -21.07 18.74 0.32
CA ASN A 42 -21.65 20.07 0.50
C ASN A 42 -22.85 20.23 -0.44
N ASP A 43 -23.97 19.62 -0.06
CA ASP A 43 -25.19 19.47 -0.88
C ASP A 43 -26.46 19.74 -0.07
N LYS A 44 -26.34 20.56 0.99
CA LYS A 44 -27.43 20.90 1.92
C LYS A 44 -28.15 19.66 2.48
N ASN A 45 -27.37 18.68 2.95
CA ASN A 45 -27.88 17.40 3.46
C ASN A 45 -28.71 16.63 2.41
N ASN A 46 -28.20 16.58 1.17
CA ASN A 46 -28.87 15.93 0.05
C ASN A 46 -30.27 16.49 -0.25
N GLN A 47 -30.45 17.82 -0.19
CA GLN A 47 -31.75 18.48 -0.36
C GLN A 47 -32.48 18.06 -1.65
N ASP A 48 -31.72 17.94 -2.74
CA ASP A 48 -32.28 17.60 -4.06
C ASP A 48 -32.37 16.09 -4.32
N GLY A 49 -31.95 15.26 -3.36
CA GLY A 49 -31.95 13.79 -3.51
C GLY A 49 -30.95 13.25 -4.54
N LYS A 50 -30.03 14.08 -5.07
CA LYS A 50 -29.12 13.71 -6.17
C LYS A 50 -27.82 13.01 -5.72
N ARG A 51 -27.55 12.95 -4.41
CA ARG A 51 -26.35 12.27 -3.91
C ARG A 51 -26.40 10.80 -4.31
N PRO A 52 -25.35 10.25 -4.95
CA PRO A 52 -25.31 8.84 -5.29
C PRO A 52 -25.26 7.97 -4.04
N GLU A 53 -25.76 6.75 -4.15
CA GLU A 53 -25.74 5.77 -3.05
C GLU A 53 -24.32 5.31 -2.72
N GLU A 54 -23.45 5.27 -3.73
CA GLU A 54 -22.08 4.84 -3.63
C GLU A 54 -21.14 5.64 -4.54
N ILE A 55 -19.86 5.64 -4.20
CA ILE A 55 -18.78 6.18 -5.03
C ILE A 55 -17.67 5.14 -5.17
N THR A 56 -16.94 5.19 -6.27
CA THR A 56 -15.71 4.39 -6.44
C THR A 56 -14.49 5.27 -6.22
N ILE A 57 -13.65 4.89 -5.26
CA ILE A 57 -12.34 5.49 -5.02
C ILE A 57 -11.30 4.63 -5.74
N ASN A 58 -10.54 5.22 -6.65
CA ASN A 58 -9.42 4.56 -7.31
C ASN A 58 -8.11 4.98 -6.65
N LEU A 59 -7.25 4.03 -6.32
CA LEU A 59 -5.88 4.31 -5.90
C LEU A 59 -4.98 4.28 -7.14
N LEU A 60 -4.25 5.38 -7.37
CA LEU A 60 -3.35 5.51 -8.51
C LEU A 60 -1.89 5.54 -8.03
N LYS A 61 -1.04 4.80 -8.72
CA LYS A 61 0.42 4.88 -8.60
C LYS A 61 0.97 5.42 -9.90
N ASN A 62 1.53 6.63 -9.87
CA ASN A 62 2.07 7.33 -11.03
C ASN A 62 1.08 7.41 -12.20
N GLY A 63 -0.19 7.74 -11.90
CA GLY A 63 -1.25 7.85 -12.91
C GLY A 63 -1.93 6.52 -13.29
N THR A 64 -1.35 5.38 -12.95
CA THR A 64 -1.96 4.06 -13.22
C THR A 64 -2.80 3.59 -12.04
N LYS A 65 -4.05 3.19 -12.29
CA LYS A 65 -4.91 2.57 -11.26
C LYS A 65 -4.28 1.25 -10.79
N ILE A 66 -4.10 1.11 -9.48
CA ILE A 66 -3.57 -0.09 -8.85
C ILE A 66 -4.57 -0.78 -7.91
N ASP A 67 -5.59 -0.06 -7.44
CA ASP A 67 -6.66 -0.62 -6.61
C ASP A 67 -7.94 0.24 -6.70
N SER A 68 -9.06 -0.27 -6.22
CA SER A 68 -10.29 0.51 -6.02
C SER A 68 -11.19 -0.02 -4.92
N LYS A 69 -11.93 0.90 -4.29
CA LYS A 69 -12.97 0.59 -3.30
C LYS A 69 -14.29 1.26 -3.64
N VAL A 70 -15.38 0.54 -3.48
CA VAL A 70 -16.73 1.12 -3.42
C VAL A 70 -16.96 1.61 -1.99
N VAL A 71 -17.44 2.84 -1.85
CA VAL A 71 -17.66 3.50 -0.57
C VAL A 71 -19.09 4.04 -0.53
N LYS A 72 -19.80 3.76 0.56
CA LYS A 72 -21.20 4.12 0.76
C LYS A 72 -21.36 5.06 1.95
N LYS A 73 -22.60 5.53 2.14
CA LYS A 73 -22.99 6.23 3.37
C LYS A 73 -22.80 5.38 4.62
N SER A 74 -23.02 4.06 4.55
CA SER A 74 -22.82 3.12 5.67
C SER A 74 -21.36 3.04 6.15
N ASP A 75 -20.41 3.40 5.28
CA ASP A 75 -18.97 3.43 5.60
C ASP A 75 -18.53 4.79 6.14
N ASP A 76 -19.47 5.65 6.54
CA ASP A 76 -19.24 7.07 6.85
C ASP A 76 -18.51 7.84 5.74
N TRP A 77 -18.62 7.37 4.50
CA TRP A 77 -17.87 7.86 3.35
C TRP A 77 -16.34 7.81 3.52
N LYS A 78 -15.82 6.89 4.34
CA LYS A 78 -14.39 6.71 4.60
C LYS A 78 -13.84 5.52 3.83
N TRP A 79 -12.54 5.57 3.51
CA TRP A 79 -11.82 4.45 2.92
C TRP A 79 -10.38 4.39 3.44
N LYS A 80 -9.77 3.21 3.28
CA LYS A 80 -8.37 2.95 3.59
C LYS A 80 -7.81 1.87 2.65
N PHE A 81 -6.62 2.07 2.13
CA PHE A 81 -5.79 1.11 1.41
C PHE A 81 -4.58 0.75 2.30
N GLU A 82 -4.20 -0.52 2.33
CA GLU A 82 -3.14 -1.09 3.20
C GLU A 82 -2.05 -1.81 2.42
#